data_AF-A0A1S3GV46-F1
#
_entry.id   AF-A0A1S3GV46-F1
#
_cell.length_a   1.000
_cell.length_b   1.000
_cell.length_c   1.000
_cell.angle_alpha   90.00
_cell.angle_beta   90.00
_cell.angle_gamma   90.00
#
_symmetry.space_group_name_H-M   'P 1'
#
loop_
_entity.id
_entity.type
_entity.pdbx_description
1 polymer ?
#
loop_
_entity_poly.entity_id
_entity_poly.type
_entity_poly.pdbx_seq_one_letter_code
_entity_poly.pdbx_strand_id
1 'polypeptide(L)'
;LSLAVWRGEEFLSALPLLPPQDEVLLIQEAKRECRGSWYLPAGRMEPGETIIEAMRREVKEEAGLHCDPVTLLSVEERGPSWIRFVFLARPTGGTLKTSKEADAESLQAGWYPRLSLPAPLRARDVLYVVELAAQYLQQASHPLVLPQELPCSLVCQRLVATFTSVQTVWVLVGTTGVPHLPITACGFTPMEQRGGIKVAILRLLQECLTLHNLAIETKGLLGLQHLGRENIDGICMNVLVTVAFRNPGIEDEPPKVRSENYFWWKVMEEDLQKQLLQRLQDSSVVPVSR
;
A
#
# COMPACT_ATOMS: atom_id res chain seq x y z
N LEU A 1 5.33 8.92 -4.87
CA LEU A 1 5.92 8.19 -3.72
C LEU A 1 6.02 9.15 -2.55
N SER A 2 5.94 8.63 -1.32
CA SER A 2 6.36 9.35 -0.12
C SER A 2 7.02 8.36 0.83
N LEU A 3 7.99 8.81 1.62
CA LEU A 3 8.80 7.90 2.41
C LEU A 3 8.90 8.31 3.88
N ALA A 4 8.61 7.37 4.74
CA ALA A 4 8.94 7.41 6.15
C ALA A 4 10.32 6.76 6.36
N VAL A 5 11.40 7.54 6.47
CA VAL A 5 12.76 7.02 6.72
C VAL A 5 13.17 7.24 8.18
N TRP A 6 13.45 6.14 8.91
CA TRP A 6 13.78 6.14 10.34
C TRP A 6 15.24 5.74 10.56
N ARG A 7 15.88 6.32 11.58
CA ARG A 7 17.22 5.92 12.02
C ARG A 7 17.13 4.99 13.22
N GLY A 8 17.83 3.86 13.18
CA GLY A 8 17.93 2.93 14.30
C GLY A 8 19.00 1.89 14.07
N GLU A 9 19.83 1.62 15.08
CA GLU A 9 20.70 0.45 15.08
C GLU A 9 19.82 -0.79 15.37
N GLU A 10 19.87 -1.75 14.45
CA GLU A 10 19.25 -3.08 14.55
C GLU A 10 17.71 -3.15 14.68
N PHE A 11 17.00 -3.14 13.54
CA PHE A 11 15.59 -3.55 13.45
C PHE A 11 15.37 -5.08 13.61
N LEU A 12 16.37 -5.84 14.07
CA LEU A 12 16.35 -7.31 14.10
C LEU A 12 16.91 -7.95 15.38
N SER A 13 17.37 -7.20 16.38
CA SER A 13 17.80 -7.79 17.65
C SER A 13 16.74 -7.55 18.74
N ALA A 14 16.25 -8.65 19.31
CA ALA A 14 15.51 -8.63 20.55
C ALA A 14 16.44 -8.19 21.69
N LEU A 15 16.68 -6.88 21.85
CA LEU A 15 17.38 -6.32 23.01
C LEU A 15 16.68 -5.02 23.46
N PRO A 16 15.93 -5.04 24.59
CA PRO A 16 15.09 -3.93 25.05
C PRO A 16 15.87 -2.77 25.71
N LEU A 17 17.16 -2.59 25.41
CA LEU A 17 18.04 -1.75 26.24
C LEU A 17 18.42 -0.39 25.65
N LEU A 18 18.14 -0.10 24.37
CA LEU A 18 18.27 1.24 23.80
C LEU A 18 17.19 1.46 22.74
N PRO A 19 16.29 2.46 22.87
CA PRO A 19 15.43 2.82 21.76
C PRO A 19 16.32 3.29 20.60
N PRO A 20 16.10 2.84 19.35
CA PRO A 20 16.62 3.57 18.20
C PRO A 20 16.17 5.04 18.32
N GLN A 21 17.02 5.97 17.88
CA GLN A 21 16.69 7.40 17.86
C GLN A 21 15.33 7.56 17.14
N ASP A 22 14.26 7.93 17.86
CA ASP A 22 12.89 8.11 17.31
C ASP A 22 12.84 9.38 16.45
N GLU A 23 13.65 9.37 15.40
CA GLU A 23 13.93 10.46 14.49
C GLU A 23 13.48 10.09 13.08
N VAL A 24 12.90 11.09 12.43
CA VAL A 24 12.39 11.01 11.06
C VAL A 24 13.29 11.85 10.17
N LEU A 25 13.64 11.32 9.02
CA LEU A 25 14.29 12.08 7.97
C LEU A 25 13.27 13.00 7.29
N LEU A 26 13.58 14.29 7.27
CA LEU A 26 12.83 15.29 6.50
C LEU A 26 13.78 16.05 5.58
N ILE A 27 13.22 16.52 4.47
CA ILE A 27 13.89 17.39 3.50
C ILE A 27 13.26 18.77 3.54
N GLN A 28 14.06 19.78 3.27
CA GLN A 28 13.57 21.15 3.11
C GLN A 28 13.40 21.46 1.63
N GLU A 29 12.16 21.79 1.24
CA GLU A 29 11.73 21.96 -0.14
C GLU A 29 12.45 23.12 -0.85
N ALA A 30 12.93 22.86 -2.07
CA ALA A 30 13.52 23.88 -2.94
C ALA A 30 12.49 24.51 -3.92
N LYS A 31 11.40 23.78 -4.22
CA LYS A 31 10.35 24.17 -5.18
C LYS A 31 9.65 25.47 -4.78
N ARG A 32 9.40 26.36 -5.75
CA ARG A 32 8.98 27.75 -5.51
C ARG A 32 7.68 27.84 -4.70
N GLU A 33 6.76 26.91 -4.88
CA GLU A 33 5.42 26.91 -4.27
C GLU A 33 5.46 26.59 -2.78
N CYS A 34 6.47 25.84 -2.32
CA CYS A 34 6.62 25.37 -0.95
C CYS A 34 8.03 25.57 -0.40
N ARG A 35 8.80 26.50 -0.99
CA ARG A 35 10.23 26.69 -0.69
C ARG A 35 10.45 26.96 0.80
N GLY A 36 11.38 26.23 1.40
CA GLY A 36 11.74 26.37 2.82
C GLY A 36 10.83 25.62 3.80
N SER A 37 9.72 25.04 3.33
CA SER A 37 8.91 24.13 4.14
C SER A 37 9.54 22.73 4.19
N TRP A 38 9.16 21.95 5.19
CA TRP A 38 9.70 20.61 5.44
C TRP A 38 8.71 19.52 5.05
N TYR A 39 9.23 18.45 4.44
CA TYR A 39 8.43 17.31 4.04
C TYR A 39 9.23 16.00 4.13
N LEU A 40 8.54 14.88 3.98
CA LEU A 40 9.16 13.57 3.80
C LEU A 40 9.82 13.51 2.42
N PRO A 41 10.93 12.77 2.22
CA PRO A 41 11.44 12.49 0.89
C PRO A 41 10.33 11.92 -0.01
N ALA A 42 10.09 12.53 -1.17
CA ALA A 42 8.91 12.23 -1.97
C ALA A 42 8.97 12.83 -3.38
N GLY A 43 8.90 11.97 -4.40
CA GLY A 43 8.64 12.41 -5.76
C GLY A 43 7.88 11.41 -6.62
N ARG A 44 7.96 11.61 -7.93
CA ARG A 44 7.19 10.86 -8.93
C ARG A 44 8.05 9.71 -9.44
N MET A 45 7.38 8.61 -9.80
CA MET A 45 8.04 7.58 -10.57
C MET A 45 8.32 8.11 -11.98
N GLU A 46 9.49 7.79 -12.50
CA GLU A 46 9.92 8.05 -13.86
C GLU A 46 9.64 6.83 -14.75
N PRO A 47 9.41 7.03 -16.06
CA PRO A 47 9.27 5.91 -16.97
C PRO A 47 10.53 5.05 -16.98
N GLY A 48 10.34 3.75 -16.82
CA GLY A 48 11.44 2.80 -16.92
C GLY A 48 12.13 2.47 -15.60
N GLU A 49 11.61 2.88 -14.44
CA GLU A 49 12.11 2.47 -13.12
C GLU A 49 11.07 1.69 -12.31
N THR A 50 11.52 0.82 -11.40
CA THR A 50 10.61 0.15 -10.45
C THR A 50 10.17 1.10 -9.32
N ILE A 51 9.09 0.76 -8.61
CA ILE A 51 8.64 1.50 -7.41
C ILE A 51 9.77 1.65 -6.37
N ILE A 52 10.61 0.63 -6.21
CA ILE A 52 11.71 0.63 -5.25
C ILE A 52 12.91 1.44 -5.78
N GLU A 53 13.18 1.41 -7.09
CA GLU A 53 14.21 2.25 -7.71
C GLU A 53 13.87 3.74 -7.56
N ALA A 54 12.63 4.11 -7.88
CA ALA A 54 12.10 5.45 -7.68
C ALA A 54 12.25 5.92 -6.22
N MET A 55 11.85 5.06 -5.28
CA MET A 55 11.96 5.30 -3.84
C MET A 55 13.42 5.60 -3.42
N ARG A 56 14.38 4.80 -3.91
CA ARG A 56 15.81 4.99 -3.64
C ARG A 56 16.37 6.26 -4.30
N ARG A 57 15.98 6.55 -5.55
CA ARG A 57 16.41 7.72 -6.30
C ARG A 57 16.01 9.01 -5.57
N GLU A 58 14.74 9.12 -5.20
CA GLU A 58 14.21 10.30 -4.50
C GLU A 58 14.93 10.56 -3.17
N VAL A 59 15.18 9.53 -2.35
CA VAL A 59 15.94 9.70 -1.09
C VAL A 59 17.37 10.14 -1.35
N LYS A 60 18.00 9.62 -2.40
CA LYS A 60 19.37 9.98 -2.76
C LYS A 60 19.44 11.43 -3.25
N GLU A 61 18.53 11.85 -4.11
CA GLU A 61 18.47 13.20 -4.68
C GLU A 61 18.14 14.26 -3.62
N GLU A 62 17.11 14.02 -2.81
CA GLU A 62 16.61 15.00 -1.86
C GLU A 62 17.37 14.98 -0.51
N ALA A 63 17.95 13.85 -0.11
CA ALA A 63 18.59 13.70 1.20
C ALA A 63 20.04 13.20 1.18
N GLY A 64 20.59 12.81 0.03
CA GLY A 64 21.98 12.33 -0.10
C GLY A 64 22.23 10.93 0.47
N LEU A 65 21.17 10.25 0.93
CA LEU A 65 21.28 8.94 1.59
C LEU A 65 20.95 7.79 0.64
N HIS A 66 21.58 6.64 0.89
CA HIS A 66 21.11 5.37 0.37
C HIS A 66 20.15 4.74 1.39
N CYS A 67 19.13 4.05 0.91
CA CYS A 67 18.15 3.38 1.76
C CYS A 67 17.67 2.06 1.15
N ASP A 68 17.13 1.21 2.02
CA ASP A 68 16.38 0.02 1.64
C ASP A 68 14.97 0.09 2.23
N PRO A 69 13.95 -0.38 1.49
CA PRO A 69 12.60 -0.47 2.04
C PRO A 69 12.55 -1.56 3.11
N VAL A 70 11.83 -1.28 4.20
CA VAL A 70 11.44 -2.27 5.20
C VAL A 70 10.11 -2.89 4.79
N THR A 71 9.09 -2.05 4.56
CA THR A 71 7.74 -2.49 4.14
C THR A 71 6.99 -1.35 3.47
N LEU A 72 5.98 -1.68 2.67
CA LEU A 72 4.94 -0.74 2.25
C LEU A 72 3.99 -0.50 3.42
N LEU A 73 3.98 0.72 3.97
CA LEU A 73 3.13 1.12 5.09
C LEU A 73 1.68 1.40 4.67
N SER A 74 1.49 2.04 3.51
CA SER A 74 0.17 2.35 3.00
C SER A 74 0.18 2.62 1.51
N VAL A 75 -1.01 2.50 0.90
CA VAL A 75 -1.29 3.01 -0.44
C VAL A 75 -2.39 4.04 -0.35
N GLU A 76 -2.16 5.23 -0.88
CA GLU A 76 -3.13 6.33 -0.83
C GLU A 76 -3.57 6.69 -2.24
N GLU A 77 -4.88 6.80 -2.44
CA GLU A 77 -5.48 7.30 -3.67
C GLU A 77 -5.85 8.78 -3.50
N ARG A 78 -5.09 9.71 -4.08
CA ARG A 78 -5.43 11.14 -4.01
C ARG A 78 -6.08 11.63 -5.28
N GLY A 79 -7.39 11.75 -5.22
CA GLY A 79 -8.17 12.15 -6.39
C GLY A 79 -8.17 11.05 -7.47
N PRO A 80 -8.52 11.41 -8.71
CA PRO A 80 -8.96 10.43 -9.71
C PRO A 80 -7.86 9.55 -10.33
N SER A 81 -6.62 10.04 -10.32
CA SER A 81 -5.54 9.46 -11.14
C SER A 81 -4.18 9.52 -10.44
N TRP A 82 -4.16 9.53 -9.11
CA TRP A 82 -2.90 9.61 -8.36
C TRP A 82 -2.87 8.60 -7.23
N ILE A 83 -1.90 7.70 -7.30
CA ILE A 83 -1.64 6.70 -6.27
C ILE A 83 -0.28 7.03 -5.64
N ARG A 84 -0.24 7.01 -4.31
CA ARG A 84 0.97 7.20 -3.51
C ARG A 84 1.27 5.96 -2.71
N PHE A 85 2.40 5.35 -2.99
CA PHE A 85 2.98 4.32 -2.15
C PHE A 85 3.80 4.98 -1.04
N VAL A 86 3.53 4.59 0.20
CA VAL A 86 4.23 5.06 1.40
C VAL A 86 5.07 3.93 1.96
N PHE A 87 6.39 4.12 2.01
CA PHE A 87 7.32 3.12 2.52
C PHE A 87 7.87 3.49 3.87
N LEU A 88 8.01 2.49 4.75
CA LEU A 88 9.01 2.54 5.82
C LEU A 88 10.34 2.13 5.21
N ALA A 89 11.38 2.94 5.38
CA ALA A 89 12.72 2.64 4.88
C ALA A 89 13.78 2.86 5.96
N ARG A 90 14.90 2.14 5.80
CA ARG A 90 16.09 2.27 6.64
C ARG A 90 17.25 2.84 5.83
N PRO A 91 18.06 3.76 6.39
CA PRO A 91 19.28 4.20 5.74
C PRO A 91 20.32 3.07 5.69
N THR A 92 21.06 2.98 4.59
CA THR A 92 22.10 1.96 4.37
C THR A 92 23.44 2.54 3.97
N GLY A 93 23.53 3.86 3.83
CA GLY A 93 24.76 4.57 3.50
C GLY A 93 24.48 5.97 2.95
N GLY A 94 25.46 6.52 2.22
CA GLY A 94 25.40 7.88 1.70
C GLY A 94 25.84 8.92 2.72
N THR A 95 25.63 10.20 2.42
CA THR A 95 25.98 11.32 3.29
C THR A 95 24.80 12.28 3.32
N LEU A 96 24.36 12.65 4.52
CA LEU A 96 23.19 13.51 4.68
C LEU A 96 23.44 14.86 3.99
N LYS A 97 22.57 15.20 3.04
CA LYS A 97 22.64 16.43 2.25
C LYS A 97 22.49 17.65 3.15
N THR A 98 23.51 18.50 3.16
CA THR A 98 23.54 19.73 3.97
C THR A 98 23.13 20.93 3.14
N SER A 99 22.93 22.08 3.80
CA SER A 99 22.65 23.36 3.11
C SER A 99 23.74 23.83 2.14
N LYS A 100 24.96 23.28 2.25
CA LYS A 100 26.05 23.53 1.28
C LYS A 100 25.81 22.86 -0.07
N GLU A 101 24.97 21.83 -0.10
CA GLU A 101 24.63 21.03 -1.26
C GLU A 101 23.21 21.36 -1.78
N ALA A 102 22.67 22.51 -1.38
CA ALA A 102 21.35 22.97 -1.79
C ALA A 102 21.26 23.09 -3.32
N ASP A 103 20.21 22.50 -3.89
CA ASP A 103 19.95 22.51 -5.33
C ASP A 103 18.44 22.60 -5.63
N ALA A 104 18.02 22.17 -6.83
CA ALA A 104 16.64 22.18 -7.25
C ALA A 104 15.79 21.07 -6.61
N GLU A 105 16.42 19.99 -6.15
CA GLU A 105 15.73 18.85 -5.51
C GLU A 105 15.37 19.21 -4.07
N SER A 106 16.33 19.74 -3.31
CA SER A 106 16.12 20.13 -1.92
C SER A 106 17.19 21.11 -1.43
N LEU A 107 16.85 21.87 -0.39
CA LEU A 107 17.78 22.81 0.25
C LEU A 107 18.71 22.10 1.24
N GLN A 108 18.21 21.08 1.94
CA GLN A 108 18.94 20.27 2.91
C GLN A 108 18.05 19.12 3.37
N ALA A 109 18.64 18.17 4.10
CA ALA A 109 17.93 17.15 4.85
C ALA A 109 18.36 17.14 6.32
N GLY A 110 17.47 16.68 7.19
CA GLY A 110 17.72 16.63 8.63
C GLY A 110 16.96 15.49 9.29
N TRP A 111 17.57 14.94 10.34
CA TRP A 111 16.91 14.03 11.28
C TRP A 111 16.25 14.86 12.37
N TYR A 112 14.96 14.61 12.60
CA TYR A 112 14.18 15.34 13.59
C TYR A 112 13.44 14.37 14.50
N PRO A 113 13.43 14.60 15.82
CA PRO A 113 12.62 13.80 16.74
C PRO A 113 11.16 13.82 16.28
N ARG A 114 10.53 12.64 16.24
CA ARG A 114 9.15 12.47 15.78
C ARG A 114 8.15 13.42 16.45
N LEU A 115 8.35 13.69 17.74
CA LEU A 115 7.49 14.55 18.54
C LEU A 115 7.86 16.05 18.46
N SER A 116 8.91 16.39 17.71
CA SER A 116 9.43 17.76 17.57
C SER A 116 9.87 18.04 16.13
N LEU A 117 8.95 17.82 15.19
CA LEU A 117 9.20 18.07 13.77
C LEU A 117 9.43 19.58 13.49
N PRO A 118 10.23 19.92 12.47
CA PRO A 118 10.51 21.29 12.08
C PRO A 118 9.28 21.97 11.48
N ALA A 119 9.27 23.31 11.48
CA ALA A 119 8.21 24.12 10.91
C ALA A 119 8.77 25.16 9.92
N PRO A 120 8.01 25.55 8.88
CA PRO A 120 6.67 25.04 8.55
C PRO A 120 6.74 23.68 7.82
N LEU A 121 5.76 22.80 8.06
CA LEU A 121 5.57 21.58 7.26
C LEU A 121 4.88 21.93 5.94
N ARG A 122 5.29 21.31 4.83
CA ARG A 122 4.65 21.46 3.51
C ARG A 122 3.18 21.03 3.53
N ALA A 123 2.90 19.92 4.19
CA ALA A 123 1.55 19.40 4.39
C ALA A 123 1.44 18.60 5.70
N ARG A 124 0.24 18.57 6.28
CA ARG A 124 -0.03 17.92 7.59
C ARG A 124 -0.09 16.39 7.52
N ASP A 125 -0.22 15.82 6.32
CA ASP A 125 -0.24 14.38 6.11
C ASP A 125 1.07 13.69 6.53
N VAL A 126 2.18 14.43 6.62
CA VAL A 126 3.43 13.96 7.24
C VAL A 126 3.17 13.39 8.62
N LEU A 127 2.36 14.07 9.45
CA LEU A 127 2.08 13.63 10.83
C LEU A 127 1.41 12.26 10.85
N TYR A 128 0.47 12.01 9.94
CA TYR A 128 -0.21 10.74 9.83
C TYR A 128 0.74 9.63 9.37
N VAL A 129 1.54 9.88 8.32
CA VAL A 129 2.52 8.91 7.82
C VAL A 129 3.55 8.56 8.90
N VAL A 130 3.98 9.57 9.65
CA VAL A 130 4.95 9.41 10.74
C VAL A 130 4.38 8.59 11.89
N GLU A 131 3.14 8.84 12.26
CA GLU A 131 2.46 8.06 13.29
C GLU A 131 2.20 6.61 12.83
N LEU A 132 1.83 6.41 11.57
CA LEU A 132 1.66 5.08 10.97
C LEU A 132 2.96 4.27 11.02
N ALA A 133 4.09 4.90 10.69
CA ALA A 133 5.40 4.28 10.79
C ALA A 133 5.76 3.92 12.25
N ALA A 134 5.52 4.83 13.20
CA ALA A 134 5.77 4.59 14.62
C ALA A 134 4.92 3.44 15.18
N GLN A 135 3.64 3.37 14.82
CA GLN A 135 2.75 2.27 15.18
C GLN A 135 3.24 0.94 14.62
N TYR A 136 3.64 0.91 13.34
CA TYR A 136 4.20 -0.29 12.72
C TYR A 136 5.48 -0.77 13.41
N LEU A 137 6.35 0.15 13.82
CA LEU A 137 7.59 -0.16 14.53
C LEU A 137 7.35 -0.67 15.96
N GLN A 138 6.33 -0.14 16.67
CA GLN A 138 5.92 -0.66 17.98
C GLN A 138 5.27 -2.04 17.88
N GLN A 139 4.36 -2.20 16.91
CA GLN A 139 3.60 -3.40 16.70
C GLN A 139 3.31 -3.55 15.21
N ALA A 140 3.98 -4.50 14.56
CA ALA A 140 3.78 -4.77 13.15
C ALA A 140 2.29 -5.09 12.87
N SER A 141 1.60 -4.14 12.22
CA SER A 141 0.17 -4.21 11.91
C SER A 141 -0.13 -4.99 10.64
N HIS A 142 0.89 -5.48 9.94
CA HIS A 142 0.78 -6.43 8.83
C HIS A 142 2.16 -7.04 8.55
N PRO A 143 2.23 -8.19 7.85
CA PRO A 143 3.50 -8.76 7.40
C PRO A 143 4.31 -7.79 6.55
N LEU A 144 5.62 -8.03 6.43
CA LEU A 144 6.46 -7.27 5.49
C LEU A 144 5.96 -7.47 4.06
N VAL A 145 5.59 -6.38 3.41
CA VAL A 145 5.07 -6.38 2.03
C VAL A 145 5.91 -5.44 1.21
N LEU A 146 6.57 -5.98 0.18
CA LEU A 146 7.32 -5.20 -0.80
C LEU A 146 6.76 -5.48 -2.20
N PRO A 147 6.85 -4.49 -3.12
CA PRO A 147 6.57 -4.68 -4.53
C PRO A 147 7.32 -5.89 -5.10
N GLN A 148 6.60 -6.76 -5.82
CA GLN A 148 7.21 -7.83 -6.61
C GLN A 148 7.51 -7.31 -8.02
N GLU A 149 8.73 -7.53 -8.49
CA GLU A 149 9.18 -7.12 -9.83
C GLU A 149 8.64 -8.07 -10.91
N LEU A 150 7.35 -7.93 -11.22
CA LEU A 150 6.66 -8.69 -12.26
C LEU A 150 5.96 -7.74 -13.23
N PRO A 151 6.01 -8.02 -14.55
CA PRO A 151 5.37 -7.17 -15.54
C PRO A 151 3.84 -7.16 -15.37
N CYS A 152 3.23 -6.01 -15.62
CA CYS A 152 1.79 -5.86 -15.67
C CYS A 152 1.44 -4.79 -16.70
N SER A 153 0.58 -5.11 -17.66
CA SER A 153 0.25 -4.19 -18.76
C SER A 153 -0.81 -3.15 -18.41
N LEU A 154 -1.47 -3.30 -17.25
CA LEU A 154 -2.57 -2.45 -16.82
C LEU A 154 -2.41 -2.05 -15.36
N VAL A 155 -3.06 -0.95 -14.96
CA VAL A 155 -3.33 -0.71 -13.55
C VAL A 155 -4.59 -1.50 -13.19
N CYS A 156 -4.45 -2.53 -12.36
CA CYS A 156 -5.55 -3.44 -12.05
C CYS A 156 -5.51 -3.94 -10.59
N GLN A 157 -6.61 -4.56 -10.19
CA GLN A 157 -6.80 -5.17 -8.90
C GLN A 157 -7.15 -6.64 -9.07
N ARG A 158 -6.39 -7.52 -8.42
CA ARG A 158 -6.68 -8.94 -8.29
C ARG A 158 -7.32 -9.17 -6.93
N LEU A 159 -8.56 -9.63 -6.93
CA LEU A 159 -9.35 -9.73 -5.71
C LEU A 159 -9.20 -11.10 -5.07
N VAL A 160 -8.80 -11.12 -3.81
CA VAL A 160 -9.11 -12.22 -2.89
C VAL A 160 -10.43 -11.85 -2.22
N ALA A 161 -11.54 -12.11 -2.92
CA ALA A 161 -12.87 -11.83 -2.38
C ALA A 161 -13.34 -13.03 -1.53
N THR A 162 -13.53 -12.80 -0.24
CA THR A 162 -13.80 -13.85 0.74
C THR A 162 -15.21 -13.76 1.30
N PHE A 163 -15.84 -14.90 1.51
CA PHE A 163 -17.01 -15.05 2.38
C PHE A 163 -16.64 -15.97 3.54
N THR A 164 -17.03 -15.60 4.76
CA THR A 164 -16.72 -16.37 5.97
C THR A 164 -17.99 -16.80 6.67
N SER A 165 -18.14 -18.11 6.91
CA SER A 165 -19.06 -18.66 7.89
C SER A 165 -18.31 -19.11 9.15
N VAL A 166 -19.01 -19.66 10.15
CA VAL A 166 -18.48 -19.94 11.50
C VAL A 166 -17.14 -20.69 11.50
N GLN A 167 -16.92 -21.60 10.55
CA GLN A 167 -15.68 -22.40 10.46
C GLN A 167 -15.17 -22.55 9.03
N THR A 168 -15.58 -21.72 8.08
CA THR A 168 -15.19 -21.89 6.67
C THR A 168 -14.92 -20.56 6.01
N VAL A 169 -13.81 -20.50 5.27
CA VAL A 169 -13.51 -19.41 4.35
C VAL A 169 -13.78 -19.90 2.94
N TRP A 170 -14.49 -19.08 2.17
CA TRP A 170 -14.72 -19.26 0.75
C TRP A 170 -14.02 -18.14 -0.01
N VAL A 171 -13.43 -18.46 -1.16
CA VAL A 171 -12.81 -17.47 -2.04
C VAL A 171 -13.52 -17.48 -3.39
N LEU A 172 -13.87 -16.31 -3.90
CA LEU A 172 -14.45 -16.18 -5.23
C LEU A 172 -13.38 -16.43 -6.30
N VAL A 173 -13.68 -17.29 -7.27
CA VAL A 173 -12.76 -17.71 -8.33
C VAL A 173 -13.44 -17.52 -9.68
N GLY A 174 -12.71 -16.96 -10.65
CA GLY A 174 -13.10 -16.91 -12.06
C GLY A 174 -12.73 -18.20 -12.79
N THR A 175 -13.59 -18.65 -13.70
CA THR A 175 -13.46 -19.92 -14.44
C THR A 175 -13.13 -19.71 -15.92
N THR A 176 -13.10 -18.48 -16.41
CA THR A 176 -12.77 -18.19 -17.81
C THR A 176 -11.31 -18.53 -18.08
N GLY A 177 -11.08 -19.58 -18.87
CA GLY A 177 -9.74 -20.14 -19.08
C GLY A 177 -9.33 -21.06 -17.93
N VAL A 178 -8.22 -20.75 -17.27
CA VAL A 178 -7.77 -21.48 -16.07
C VAL A 178 -8.33 -20.82 -14.80
N PRO A 179 -8.69 -21.57 -13.74
CA PRO A 179 -9.17 -20.99 -12.51
C PRO A 179 -8.23 -19.91 -11.98
N HIS A 180 -8.78 -18.71 -11.74
CA HIS A 180 -7.98 -17.55 -11.35
C HIS A 180 -8.73 -16.67 -10.34
N LEU A 181 -8.00 -15.88 -9.55
CA LEU A 181 -8.61 -14.83 -8.75
C LEU A 181 -9.23 -13.77 -9.68
N PRO A 182 -10.44 -13.26 -9.40
CA PRO A 182 -11.07 -12.21 -10.21
C PRO A 182 -10.17 -10.98 -10.36
N ILE A 183 -10.03 -10.46 -11.58
CA ILE A 183 -9.20 -9.29 -11.89
C ILE A 183 -10.08 -8.20 -12.50
N THR A 184 -9.91 -6.96 -12.05
CA THR A 184 -10.60 -5.78 -12.58
C THR A 184 -9.59 -4.69 -12.90
N ALA A 185 -9.64 -4.16 -14.11
CA ALA A 185 -8.84 -2.98 -14.47
C ALA A 185 -9.37 -1.77 -13.70
N CYS A 186 -8.46 -0.97 -13.14
CA CYS A 186 -8.79 0.37 -12.65
C CYS A 186 -9.10 1.21 -13.88
N GLY A 187 -10.38 1.50 -14.10
CA GLY A 187 -10.82 2.14 -15.33
C GLY A 187 -10.45 3.63 -15.39
N PHE A 188 -10.19 4.11 -16.60
CA PHE A 188 -9.85 5.52 -16.88
C PHE A 188 -11.04 6.31 -17.44
N THR A 189 -12.26 5.76 -17.44
CA THR A 189 -13.42 6.54 -17.87
C THR A 189 -13.67 7.69 -16.88
N PRO A 190 -14.27 8.81 -17.31
CA PRO A 190 -14.54 9.94 -16.43
C PRO A 190 -15.40 9.59 -15.19
N MET A 191 -16.22 8.55 -15.26
CA MET A 191 -17.00 8.03 -14.12
C MET A 191 -16.12 7.24 -13.13
N GLU A 192 -15.20 6.42 -13.65
CA GLU A 192 -14.31 5.57 -12.84
C GLU A 192 -13.22 6.39 -12.16
N GLN A 193 -12.71 7.43 -12.84
CA GLN A 193 -11.83 8.43 -12.27
C GLN A 193 -12.43 9.06 -11.00
N ARG A 194 -13.74 9.35 -10.96
CA ARG A 194 -14.37 9.92 -9.75
C ARG A 194 -14.57 8.90 -8.62
N GLY A 195 -14.70 7.63 -8.97
CA GLY A 195 -15.04 6.53 -8.08
C GLY A 195 -13.85 5.88 -7.36
N GLY A 196 -12.69 5.92 -7.99
CA GLY A 196 -11.43 5.39 -7.47
C GLY A 196 -11.34 3.86 -7.42
N ILE A 197 -10.31 3.35 -6.76
CA ILE A 197 -9.96 1.92 -6.64
C ILE A 197 -11.16 1.09 -6.15
N LYS A 198 -11.94 1.60 -5.20
CA LYS A 198 -13.12 0.90 -4.64
C LYS A 198 -14.25 0.69 -5.66
N VAL A 199 -14.42 1.58 -6.64
CA VAL A 199 -15.50 1.44 -7.64
C VAL A 199 -15.19 0.30 -8.62
N ALA A 200 -13.93 0.09 -8.99
CA ALA A 200 -13.56 -1.04 -9.84
C ALA A 200 -13.84 -2.40 -9.18
N ILE A 201 -13.68 -2.49 -7.85
CA ILE A 201 -14.03 -3.66 -7.04
C ILE A 201 -15.55 -3.89 -7.08
N LEU A 202 -16.33 -2.85 -6.78
CA LEU A 202 -17.80 -2.95 -6.75
C LEU A 202 -18.36 -3.33 -8.12
N ARG A 203 -17.85 -2.75 -9.21
CA ARG A 203 -18.24 -3.10 -10.59
C ARG A 203 -18.04 -4.59 -10.85
N LEU A 204 -16.84 -5.11 -10.59
CA LEU A 204 -16.54 -6.53 -10.77
C LEU A 204 -17.46 -7.40 -9.91
N LEU A 205 -17.66 -7.06 -8.64
CA LEU A 205 -18.54 -7.84 -7.77
C LEU A 205 -20.02 -7.75 -8.17
N GLN A 206 -20.47 -6.69 -8.84
CA GLN A 206 -21.82 -6.61 -9.43
C GLN A 206 -21.98 -7.56 -10.63
N GLU A 207 -20.92 -7.81 -11.39
CA GLU A 207 -20.91 -8.80 -12.47
C GLU A 207 -20.97 -10.23 -11.88
N CYS A 208 -20.28 -10.46 -10.75
CA CYS A 208 -20.22 -11.76 -10.09
C CYS A 208 -21.46 -12.09 -9.25
N LEU A 209 -22.01 -11.13 -8.50
CA LEU A 209 -22.95 -11.34 -7.38
C LEU A 209 -24.12 -10.34 -7.41
N THR A 210 -25.22 -10.69 -6.74
CA THR A 210 -26.37 -9.78 -6.56
C THR A 210 -26.22 -8.93 -5.29
N LEU A 211 -25.64 -7.73 -5.41
CA LEU A 211 -25.16 -6.95 -4.25
C LEU A 211 -26.20 -6.38 -3.28
N HIS A 212 -27.49 -6.32 -3.63
CA HIS A 212 -28.54 -5.65 -2.83
C HIS A 212 -28.54 -6.02 -1.32
N ASN A 213 -28.31 -7.30 -1.00
CA ASN A 213 -28.31 -7.79 0.38
C ASN A 213 -26.90 -8.01 0.95
N LEU A 214 -25.86 -7.55 0.25
CA LEU A 214 -24.47 -7.79 0.61
C LEU A 214 -23.79 -6.51 1.14
N ALA A 215 -23.00 -6.69 2.19
CA ALA A 215 -21.99 -5.76 2.65
C ALA A 215 -20.66 -6.17 2.02
N ILE A 216 -20.03 -5.21 1.32
CA ILE A 216 -18.71 -5.39 0.70
C ILE A 216 -17.75 -4.45 1.41
N GLU A 217 -16.64 -5.00 1.90
CA GLU A 217 -15.61 -4.22 2.58
C GLU A 217 -14.24 -4.53 1.97
N THR A 218 -13.53 -3.49 1.54
CA THR A 218 -12.13 -3.63 1.15
C THR A 218 -11.28 -3.56 2.40
N LYS A 219 -10.62 -4.67 2.76
CA LYS A 219 -9.77 -4.73 3.96
C LYS A 219 -8.42 -4.05 3.73
N GLY A 220 -7.79 -4.28 2.58
CA GLY A 220 -6.50 -3.70 2.23
C GLY A 220 -5.73 -4.52 1.20
N LEU A 221 -4.43 -4.27 1.06
CA LEU A 221 -3.57 -5.01 0.13
C LEU A 221 -2.84 -6.16 0.83
N LEU A 222 -2.78 -7.28 0.13
CA LEU A 222 -1.93 -8.42 0.45
C LEU A 222 -0.56 -8.32 -0.21
N GLY A 223 -0.44 -7.50 -1.26
CA GLY A 223 0.78 -7.30 -2.02
C GLY A 223 0.54 -6.50 -3.29
N LEU A 224 1.61 -6.12 -3.97
CA LEU A 224 1.56 -5.46 -5.26
C LEU A 224 2.68 -5.94 -6.17
N GLN A 225 2.46 -5.87 -7.47
CA GLN A 225 3.45 -6.18 -8.49
C GLN A 225 3.61 -5.02 -9.48
N HIS A 226 4.85 -4.77 -9.87
CA HIS A 226 5.23 -3.74 -10.83
C HIS A 226 6.69 -3.93 -11.26
N LEU A 227 7.00 -3.77 -12.55
CA LEU A 227 8.37 -3.89 -13.07
C LEU A 227 8.87 -2.60 -13.75
N GLY A 228 8.01 -1.77 -14.32
CA GLY A 228 8.42 -0.48 -14.92
C GLY A 228 9.54 -0.62 -15.97
N ARG A 229 9.47 -1.59 -16.89
CA ARG A 229 10.49 -1.82 -17.95
C ARG A 229 9.80 -2.11 -19.28
N GLU A 230 10.54 -2.04 -20.39
CA GLU A 230 10.07 -2.47 -21.72
C GLU A 230 8.75 -1.81 -22.18
N ASN A 231 8.53 -0.54 -21.82
CA ASN A 231 7.28 0.21 -22.04
C ASN A 231 6.04 -0.38 -21.35
N ILE A 232 6.24 -1.20 -20.32
CA ILE A 232 5.20 -1.77 -19.46
C ILE A 232 5.30 -1.11 -18.08
N ASP A 233 4.28 -0.33 -17.73
CA ASP A 233 4.24 0.48 -16.51
C ASP A 233 2.97 0.25 -15.66
N GLY A 234 2.28 -0.87 -15.89
CA GLY A 234 1.11 -1.24 -15.11
C GLY A 234 1.47 -1.71 -13.70
N ILE A 235 0.45 -1.79 -12.86
CA ILE A 235 0.52 -2.19 -11.46
C ILE A 235 -0.64 -3.12 -11.19
N CYS A 236 -0.38 -4.30 -10.63
CA CYS A 236 -1.45 -5.16 -10.12
C CYS A 236 -1.41 -5.18 -8.58
N MET A 237 -2.51 -4.75 -7.97
CA MET A 237 -2.71 -4.76 -6.53
C MET A 237 -3.49 -6.01 -6.14
N ASN A 238 -2.95 -6.81 -5.23
CA ASN A 238 -3.67 -7.96 -4.67
C ASN A 238 -4.51 -7.46 -3.47
N VAL A 239 -5.82 -7.39 -3.65
CA VAL A 239 -6.74 -6.75 -2.70
C VAL A 239 -7.56 -7.79 -1.96
N LEU A 240 -7.57 -7.72 -0.63
CA LEU A 240 -8.46 -8.52 0.21
C LEU A 240 -9.81 -7.81 0.36
N VAL A 241 -10.89 -8.52 0.05
CA VAL A 241 -12.25 -7.99 0.09
C VAL A 241 -13.14 -8.98 0.84
N THR A 242 -13.95 -8.50 1.78
CA THR A 242 -14.99 -9.32 2.41
C THR A 242 -16.33 -9.13 1.73
N VAL A 243 -17.06 -10.22 1.64
CA VAL A 243 -18.45 -10.29 1.21
C VAL A 243 -19.24 -10.91 2.35
N ALA A 244 -20.22 -10.19 2.88
CA ALA A 244 -21.08 -10.66 3.96
C ALA A 244 -22.55 -10.29 3.68
N PHE A 245 -23.50 -11.02 4.25
CA PHE A 245 -24.91 -10.63 4.21
C PHE A 245 -25.17 -9.48 5.19
N ARG A 246 -25.93 -8.46 4.78
CA ARG A 246 -26.26 -7.29 5.64
C ARG A 246 -27.11 -7.67 6.85
N ASN A 247 -28.01 -8.63 6.66
CA ASN A 247 -28.83 -9.20 7.72
C ASN A 247 -28.37 -10.64 7.89
N PRO A 248 -27.34 -10.90 8.72
CA PRO A 248 -26.82 -12.23 8.89
C PRO A 248 -27.86 -13.09 9.62
N GLY A 249 -28.56 -13.94 8.86
CA GLY A 249 -28.99 -15.22 9.41
C GLY A 249 -27.76 -16.12 9.66
N ILE A 250 -27.97 -17.32 10.17
CA ILE A 250 -26.92 -18.36 10.15
C ILE A 250 -26.83 -18.88 8.71
N GLU A 251 -26.12 -18.15 7.87
CA GLU A 251 -25.84 -18.55 6.49
C GLU A 251 -24.49 -19.26 6.46
N ASP A 252 -24.50 -20.58 6.28
CA ASP A 252 -23.29 -21.39 6.19
C ASP A 252 -22.68 -21.38 4.77
N GLU A 253 -23.45 -20.91 3.79
CA GLU A 253 -23.10 -20.88 2.37
C GLU A 253 -22.92 -19.45 1.84
N PRO A 254 -22.00 -19.25 0.87
CA PRO A 254 -21.77 -17.96 0.26
C PRO A 254 -22.93 -17.54 -0.68
N PRO A 255 -23.06 -16.24 -1.00
CA PRO A 255 -24.10 -15.76 -1.90
C PRO A 255 -23.97 -16.36 -3.31
N LYS A 256 -25.11 -16.68 -3.92
CA LYS A 256 -25.15 -17.23 -5.28
C LYS A 256 -24.48 -16.30 -6.30
N VAL A 257 -23.64 -16.90 -7.14
CA VAL A 257 -23.02 -16.23 -8.29
C VAL A 257 -24.04 -16.04 -9.42
N ARG A 258 -23.87 -14.99 -10.22
CA ARG A 258 -24.80 -14.62 -11.30
C ARG A 258 -24.56 -15.38 -12.61
N SER A 259 -23.36 -15.92 -12.81
CA SER A 259 -22.97 -16.62 -14.04
C SER A 259 -22.02 -17.76 -13.73
N GLU A 260 -21.88 -18.69 -14.68
CA GLU A 260 -20.96 -19.84 -14.61
C GLU A 260 -19.47 -19.43 -14.73
N ASN A 261 -19.21 -18.16 -15.04
CA ASN A 261 -17.86 -17.59 -15.14
C ASN A 261 -17.19 -17.44 -13.76
N TYR A 262 -17.93 -17.64 -12.67
CA TYR A 262 -17.43 -17.54 -11.31
C TYR A 262 -18.01 -18.66 -10.44
N PHE A 263 -17.27 -19.06 -9.40
CA PHE A 263 -17.76 -19.92 -8.35
C PHE A 263 -17.07 -19.59 -7.02
N TRP A 264 -17.65 -20.08 -5.93
CA TRP A 264 -17.01 -20.02 -4.61
C TRP A 264 -16.20 -21.28 -4.38
N TRP A 265 -14.89 -21.12 -4.21
CA TRP A 265 -14.00 -22.20 -3.81
C TRP A 265 -13.96 -22.29 -2.29
N LYS A 266 -14.35 -23.45 -1.74
CA LYS A 266 -14.23 -23.75 -0.32
C LYS A 266 -12.75 -23.99 0.00
N VAL A 267 -12.17 -23.20 0.89
CA VAL A 267 -10.80 -23.40 1.33
C VAL A 267 -10.77 -24.61 2.26
N MET A 268 -10.29 -25.75 1.77
CA MET A 268 -10.19 -27.00 2.52
C MET A 268 -8.84 -27.15 3.25
N GLU A 269 -7.85 -26.39 2.82
CA GLU A 269 -6.50 -26.39 3.39
C GLU A 269 -6.50 -25.60 4.70
N GLU A 270 -6.29 -26.29 5.83
CA GLU A 270 -6.35 -25.66 7.16
C GLU A 270 -5.37 -24.50 7.33
N ASP A 271 -4.15 -24.64 6.79
CA ASP A 271 -3.12 -23.60 6.90
C ASP A 271 -3.50 -22.34 6.12
N LEU A 272 -4.01 -22.51 4.89
CA LEU A 272 -4.49 -21.39 4.07
C LEU A 272 -5.70 -20.72 4.72
N GLN A 273 -6.60 -21.53 5.30
CA GLN A 273 -7.76 -21.01 6.02
C GLN A 273 -7.35 -20.17 7.23
N LYS A 274 -6.42 -20.66 8.06
CA LYS A 274 -5.87 -19.92 9.20
C LYS A 274 -5.20 -18.62 8.76
N GLN A 275 -4.41 -18.67 7.69
CA GLN A 275 -3.77 -17.48 7.12
C GLN A 275 -4.81 -16.45 6.66
N LEU A 276 -5.83 -16.87 5.90
CA LEU A 276 -6.88 -15.96 5.44
C LEU A 276 -7.67 -15.36 6.61
N LEU A 277 -8.06 -16.17 7.61
CA LEU A 277 -8.75 -15.67 8.81
C LEU A 277 -7.90 -14.66 9.59
N GLN A 278 -6.58 -14.89 9.68
CA GLN A 278 -5.67 -13.92 10.28
C GLN A 278 -5.62 -12.62 9.46
N ARG A 279 -5.57 -12.73 8.11
CA ARG A 279 -5.56 -11.57 7.19
C ARG A 279 -6.88 -10.79 7.17
N LEU A 280 -7.96 -11.37 7.66
CA LEU A 280 -9.28 -10.74 7.72
C LEU A 280 -9.50 -9.89 8.97
N GLN A 281 -8.60 -10.00 9.95
CA GLN A 281 -8.57 -9.12 11.12
C GLN A 281 -8.06 -7.73 10.71
N ASP A 282 -8.62 -6.67 11.31
CA ASP A 282 -8.45 -5.27 10.85
C ASP A 282 -6.98 -4.76 10.85
N SER A 283 -6.04 -5.50 11.45
CA SER A 283 -4.62 -5.16 11.55
C SER A 283 -3.73 -6.25 10.94
N SER A 284 -3.92 -6.57 9.66
CA SER A 284 -3.13 -7.65 9.01
C SER A 284 -2.86 -7.47 7.51
N VAL A 285 -3.30 -6.36 6.93
CA VAL A 285 -3.13 -6.01 5.51
C VAL A 285 -2.64 -4.58 5.38
N VAL A 286 -1.97 -4.27 4.26
CA VAL A 286 -1.51 -2.90 4.01
C VAL A 286 -2.73 -2.00 3.78
N PRO A 287 -2.92 -0.93 4.56
CA PRO A 287 -4.08 -0.05 4.44
C PRO A 287 -4.11 0.69 3.09
N VAL A 288 -5.33 0.84 2.57
CA VAL A 288 -5.62 1.67 1.39
C VAL A 288 -6.51 2.83 1.80
N SER A 289 -6.01 4.07 1.70
CA SER A 289 -6.74 5.28 2.08
C SER A 289 -7.02 6.19 0.89
N ARG A 290 -7.96 7.13 1.07
CA ARG A 290 -8.34 8.17 0.10
C ARG A 290 -8.20 9.54 0.73
#